data_AF-A0A934RRE8-F1
#
_entry.id   AF-A0A934RRE8-F1
#
_cell.length_a   1.000
_cell.length_b   1.000
_cell.length_c   1.000
_cell.angle_alpha   90.00
_cell.angle_beta   90.00
_cell.angle_gamma   90.00
#
_symmetry.space_group_name_H-M   'P 1'
#
loop_
_entity.id
_entity.type
_entity.pdbx_description
1 polymer ?
#
loop_
_entity_poly.entity_id
_entity_poly.type
_entity_poly.pdbx_seq_one_letter_code
_entity_poly.pdbx_strand_id
1 'polypeptide(L)'
;MAERLVPFHDEQSQGAWSLIGAGGESVVFGDPTHQRVLKLLSPAGRARFGWVLDQDRDQQWGLRKGALAAALRRYHLAEQLFPSGLEIEAIGAGCSFLLLSQPFFVGSHPEPSQLAAEMQTRGWEPHRPSSQLSTLLNLSWKKGHQLATDVRPENVILAESDGKLYPFDFIVGQEPS
;
A
#
# COMPACT_ATOMS: atom_id res chain seq x y z
N MET A 1 -32.18 -16.80 -11.54
CA MET A 1 -32.18 -15.54 -12.30
C MET A 1 -31.15 -14.64 -11.66
N ALA A 2 -30.14 -14.20 -12.42
CA ALA A 2 -29.19 -13.20 -11.95
C ALA A 2 -29.79 -11.82 -12.19
N GLU A 3 -30.06 -11.07 -11.13
CA GLU A 3 -30.45 -9.67 -11.24
C GLU A 3 -29.27 -8.86 -11.74
N ARG A 4 -29.43 -8.25 -12.91
CA ARG A 4 -28.49 -7.28 -13.45
C ARG A 4 -28.60 -6.04 -12.58
N LEU A 5 -27.62 -5.80 -11.71
CA LEU A 5 -27.44 -4.48 -11.09
C LEU A 5 -27.33 -3.45 -12.23
N VAL A 6 -28.33 -2.57 -12.31
CA VAL A 6 -28.40 -1.48 -13.28
C VAL A 6 -27.17 -0.59 -13.07
N PRO A 7 -26.56 -0.02 -14.13
CA PRO A 7 -25.44 0.90 -13.95
C PRO A 7 -25.90 2.08 -13.08
N PHE A 8 -25.32 2.20 -11.90
CA PHE A 8 -25.54 3.34 -11.02
C PHE A 8 -24.80 4.53 -11.64
N HIS A 9 -25.52 5.33 -12.41
CA HIS A 9 -25.09 6.63 -12.91
C HIS A 9 -26.29 7.58 -12.86
N ASP A 10 -26.56 8.11 -11.68
CA ASP A 10 -27.22 9.41 -11.54
C ASP A 10 -26.12 10.44 -11.32
N GLU A 11 -25.93 11.34 -12.28
CA GLU A 11 -24.91 12.41 -12.25
C GLU A 11 -25.10 13.38 -11.06
N GLN A 12 -26.26 13.33 -10.39
CA GLN A 12 -26.59 14.11 -9.21
C GLN A 12 -26.34 13.36 -7.90
N SER A 13 -26.16 12.04 -7.95
CA SER A 13 -25.96 11.21 -6.77
C SER A 13 -24.49 11.29 -6.30
N GLN A 14 -24.29 11.84 -5.11
CA GLN A 14 -23.01 11.76 -4.41
C GLN A 14 -23.02 10.50 -3.55
N GLY A 15 -22.02 9.64 -3.75
CA GLY A 15 -21.80 8.49 -2.86
C GLY A 15 -21.46 8.95 -1.44
N ALA A 16 -21.61 8.05 -0.46
CA ALA A 16 -21.28 8.34 0.94
C ALA A 16 -19.78 8.59 1.21
N TRP A 17 -18.92 8.38 0.21
CA TRP A 17 -17.48 8.52 0.32
C TRP A 17 -16.95 9.64 -0.56
N SER A 18 -16.02 10.42 -0.03
CA SER A 18 -15.36 11.51 -0.75
C SER A 18 -14.10 11.02 -1.45
N LEU A 19 -13.91 11.38 -2.72
CA LEU A 19 -12.67 11.04 -3.44
C LEU A 19 -11.49 11.82 -2.85
N ILE A 20 -10.48 11.12 -2.34
CA ILE A 20 -9.21 11.69 -1.85
C ILE A 20 -8.17 11.70 -2.97
N GLY A 21 -8.12 10.64 -3.77
CA GLY A 21 -7.16 10.56 -4.88
C GLY A 21 -7.42 9.38 -5.82
N ALA A 22 -7.03 9.54 -7.09
CA ALA A 22 -7.20 8.51 -8.13
C ALA A 22 -6.00 8.40 -9.10
N GLY A 23 -4.88 9.06 -8.80
CA GLY A 23 -3.72 9.15 -9.70
C GLY A 23 -2.66 8.04 -9.51
N GLY A 24 -2.79 7.23 -8.47
CA GLY A 24 -1.79 6.23 -8.07
C GLY A 24 -2.15 4.80 -8.45
N GLU A 25 -1.85 3.86 -7.56
CA GLU A 25 -2.17 2.43 -7.71
C GLU A 25 -3.63 2.09 -7.40
N SER A 26 -4.29 2.98 -6.65
CA SER A 26 -5.63 2.80 -6.13
C SER A 26 -6.45 4.08 -6.28
N VAL A 27 -7.77 3.92 -6.26
CA VAL A 27 -8.70 5.01 -5.99
C VAL A 27 -8.94 5.03 -4.49
N VAL A 28 -8.68 6.17 -3.87
CA VAL A 28 -8.73 6.35 -2.42
C VAL A 28 -9.92 7.23 -2.08
N PHE A 29 -10.76 6.75 -1.16
CA PHE A 29 -11.91 7.46 -0.67
C PHE A 29 -11.83 7.69 0.84
N GLY A 30 -12.37 8.82 1.31
CA GLY A 30 -12.59 9.09 2.71
C GLY A 30 -14.02 8.73 3.10
N ASP A 31 -14.17 8.11 4.26
CA ASP A 31 -15.45 7.88 4.93
C ASP A 31 -15.37 8.55 6.32
N PRO A 32 -15.65 9.86 6.40
CA PRO A 32 -15.52 10.63 7.65
C PRO A 32 -16.47 10.12 8.74
N THR A 33 -17.64 9.63 8.35
CA THR A 33 -18.67 9.10 9.27
C THR A 33 -18.14 7.91 10.06
N HIS A 34 -17.42 7.01 9.40
CA HIS A 34 -16.82 5.82 10.04
C HIS A 34 -15.33 6.01 10.36
N GLN A 35 -14.80 7.23 10.21
CA GLN A 35 -13.40 7.58 10.46
C GLN A 35 -12.42 6.61 9.79
N ARG A 36 -12.61 6.36 8.49
CA ARG A 36 -11.76 5.44 7.72
C ARG A 36 -11.43 5.95 6.32
N VAL A 37 -10.35 5.41 5.78
CA VAL A 37 -9.94 5.56 4.38
C VAL A 37 -10.14 4.22 3.68
N LEU A 38 -10.67 4.27 2.46
CA LEU A 38 -10.93 3.12 1.63
C LEU A 38 -10.06 3.15 0.39
N LYS A 39 -9.31 2.08 0.13
CA LYS A 39 -8.46 1.94 -1.06
C LYS A 39 -9.05 0.89 -1.99
N LEU A 40 -9.50 1.33 -3.16
CA LEU A 40 -10.02 0.46 -4.21
C LEU A 40 -8.93 0.17 -5.23
N LEU A 41 -8.59 -1.11 -5.38
CA LEU A 41 -7.66 -1.60 -6.38
C LEU A 41 -8.37 -2.48 -7.40
N SER A 42 -7.94 -2.46 -8.65
CA SER A 42 -8.59 -3.23 -9.72
C SER A 42 -7.60 -3.66 -10.81
N PRO A 43 -7.90 -4.71 -11.59
CA PRO A 43 -7.04 -5.14 -12.71
C PRO A 43 -6.81 -4.07 -13.78
N ALA A 44 -7.70 -3.07 -13.88
CA ALA A 44 -7.58 -1.96 -14.82
C ALA A 44 -6.60 -0.87 -14.36
N GLY A 45 -6.28 -0.83 -13.06
CA GLY A 45 -5.33 0.13 -12.51
C GLY A 45 -3.91 -0.07 -13.03
N ARG A 46 -3.09 1.00 -12.99
CA ARG A 46 -1.70 0.99 -13.49
C ARG A 46 -0.87 -0.14 -12.89
N ALA A 47 -0.99 -0.35 -11.58
CA ALA A 47 -0.33 -1.41 -10.82
C ALA A 47 -1.21 -2.64 -10.58
N ARG A 48 -2.41 -2.70 -11.19
CA ARG A 48 -3.45 -3.70 -10.90
C ARG A 48 -3.86 -3.70 -9.42
N PHE A 49 -3.52 -4.75 -8.67
CA PHE A 49 -3.73 -4.85 -7.22
C PHE A 49 -2.55 -4.32 -6.40
N GLY A 50 -1.73 -3.45 -7.00
CA GLY A 50 -0.58 -2.80 -6.39
C GLY A 50 0.77 -3.36 -6.86
N TRP A 51 1.86 -2.64 -6.66
CA TRP A 51 3.20 -3.13 -7.02
C TRP A 51 3.65 -4.25 -6.09
N VAL A 52 4.37 -5.22 -6.65
CA VAL A 52 4.97 -6.34 -5.93
C VAL A 52 6.44 -6.41 -6.28
N LEU A 53 7.28 -6.58 -5.26
CA LEU A 53 8.70 -6.88 -5.42
C LEU A 53 8.88 -8.24 -6.10
N ASP A 54 9.74 -8.28 -7.10
CA ASP A 54 10.08 -9.49 -7.84
C ASP A 54 11.60 -9.53 -8.01
N GLN A 55 12.17 -10.73 -8.02
CA GLN A 55 13.57 -10.93 -8.33
C GLN A 55 13.66 -11.82 -9.56
N ASP A 56 14.42 -11.38 -10.57
CA ASP A 56 14.62 -12.17 -11.79
C ASP A 56 15.66 -13.28 -11.60
N ARG A 57 15.95 -14.01 -12.69
CA ARG A 57 16.90 -15.13 -12.69
C ARG A 57 18.34 -14.70 -12.44
N ASP A 58 18.67 -13.43 -12.67
CA ASP A 58 19.99 -12.84 -12.48
C ASP A 58 20.09 -12.12 -11.12
N GLN A 59 19.15 -12.41 -10.21
CA GLN A 59 19.04 -11.81 -8.88
C GLN A 59 18.80 -10.30 -8.89
N GLN A 60 18.35 -9.72 -10.00
CA GLN A 60 17.97 -8.32 -10.08
C GLN A 60 16.58 -8.11 -9.51
N TRP A 61 16.46 -7.16 -8.58
CA TRP A 61 15.18 -6.74 -8.03
C TRP A 61 14.46 -5.78 -8.97
N GLY A 62 13.16 -6.01 -9.13
CA GLY A 62 12.25 -5.17 -9.89
C GLY A 62 10.90 -5.02 -9.21
N LEU A 63 10.04 -4.23 -9.85
CA LEU A 63 8.63 -4.10 -9.49
C LEU A 63 7.77 -4.62 -10.63
N ARG A 64 6.81 -5.48 -10.31
CA ARG A 64 5.79 -5.95 -11.26
C ARG A 64 4.39 -5.63 -10.78
N LYS A 65 3.46 -5.53 -11.72
CA LYS A 65 2.03 -5.34 -11.42
C LYS A 65 1.51 -6.54 -10.62
N GLY A 66 0.77 -6.27 -9.55
CA GLY A 66 0.26 -7.29 -8.65
C GLY A 66 -0.96 -8.02 -9.22
N ALA A 67 -0.87 -9.34 -9.31
CA ALA A 67 -2.06 -10.18 -9.33
C ALA A 67 -2.65 -10.24 -7.92
N LEU A 68 -3.96 -10.48 -7.79
CA LEU A 68 -4.66 -10.46 -6.49
C LEU A 68 -3.96 -11.32 -5.43
N ALA A 69 -3.62 -12.57 -5.75
CA ALA A 69 -2.96 -13.47 -4.80
C ALA A 69 -1.58 -12.97 -4.34
N ALA A 70 -0.83 -12.29 -5.21
CA ALA A 70 0.45 -11.70 -4.85
C ALA A 70 0.26 -10.43 -3.99
N ALA A 71 -0.76 -9.62 -4.31
CA ALA A 71 -1.11 -8.45 -3.53
C ALA A 71 -1.56 -8.82 -2.12
N LEU A 72 -2.44 -9.82 -1.96
CA LEU A 72 -2.88 -10.30 -0.65
C LEU A 72 -1.71 -10.79 0.23
N ARG A 73 -0.75 -11.53 -0.37
CA ARG A 73 0.48 -11.92 0.33
C ARG A 73 1.32 -10.71 0.73
N ARG A 74 1.47 -9.73 -0.17
CA ARG A 74 2.18 -8.47 0.14
C ARG A 74 1.50 -7.73 1.29
N TYR A 75 0.18 -7.59 1.28
CA TYR A 75 -0.55 -6.89 2.34
C TYR A 75 -0.42 -7.58 3.68
N HIS A 76 -0.57 -8.91 3.70
CA HIS A 76 -0.35 -9.68 4.91
C HIS A 76 1.07 -9.47 5.47
N LEU A 77 2.08 -9.51 4.61
CA LEU A 77 3.46 -9.23 5.01
C LEU A 77 3.63 -7.77 5.47
N ALA A 78 3.02 -6.80 4.77
CA ALA A 78 3.13 -5.39 5.12
C ALA A 78 2.60 -5.13 6.53
N GLU A 79 1.43 -5.66 6.87
CA GLU A 79 0.86 -5.51 8.22
C GLU A 79 1.68 -6.23 9.31
N GLN A 80 2.37 -7.33 8.98
CA GLN A 80 3.28 -7.99 9.91
C GLN A 80 4.53 -7.14 10.21
N LEU A 81 5.05 -6.45 9.19
CA LEU A 81 6.30 -5.67 9.30
C LEU A 81 6.06 -4.24 9.78
N PHE A 82 4.95 -3.66 9.35
CA PHE A 82 4.56 -2.27 9.54
C PHE A 82 3.05 -2.21 9.81
N PRO A 83 2.61 -2.54 11.04
CA PRO A 83 1.18 -2.52 11.37
C PRO A 83 0.58 -1.14 11.07
N SER A 84 -0.35 -1.09 10.13
CA SER A 84 -0.98 0.14 9.67
C SER A 84 -2.48 0.17 9.96
N GLY A 85 -3.04 -0.97 10.38
CA GLY A 85 -4.48 -1.16 10.59
C GLY A 85 -5.23 -1.38 9.28
N LEU A 86 -4.53 -1.76 8.21
CA LEU A 86 -5.14 -2.02 6.92
C LEU A 86 -5.86 -3.38 6.93
N GLU A 87 -7.15 -3.35 6.66
CA GLU A 87 -8.03 -4.51 6.63
C GLU A 87 -8.57 -4.76 5.23
N ILE A 88 -8.91 -6.02 4.95
CA ILE A 88 -9.60 -6.39 3.70
C ILE A 88 -11.09 -6.24 3.94
N GLU A 89 -11.69 -5.22 3.31
CA GLU A 89 -13.14 -4.97 3.40
C GLU A 89 -13.91 -5.90 2.46
N ALA A 90 -13.45 -6.03 1.21
CA ALA A 90 -14.14 -6.82 0.20
C ALA A 90 -13.22 -7.26 -0.95
N ILE A 91 -13.55 -8.42 -1.55
CA ILE A 91 -12.97 -8.90 -2.80
C ILE A 91 -14.11 -9.05 -3.80
N GLY A 92 -14.00 -8.37 -4.94
CA GLY A 92 -14.98 -8.43 -6.01
C GLY A 92 -15.00 -9.81 -6.68
N ALA A 93 -16.21 -10.28 -7.04
CA ALA A 93 -16.40 -11.53 -7.76
C ALA A 93 -15.52 -11.60 -9.02
N GLY A 94 -14.90 -12.76 -9.27
CA GLY A 94 -13.99 -12.95 -10.40
C GLY A 94 -12.72 -12.08 -10.33
N CYS A 95 -12.32 -11.64 -9.13
CA CYS A 95 -11.18 -10.75 -8.94
C CYS A 95 -11.35 -9.41 -9.68
N SER A 96 -12.56 -8.84 -9.68
CA SER A 96 -12.84 -7.56 -10.35
C SER A 96 -12.30 -6.36 -9.57
N PHE A 97 -12.22 -6.46 -8.24
CA PHE A 97 -11.60 -5.45 -7.37
C PHE A 97 -11.13 -6.04 -6.03
N LEU A 98 -10.33 -5.26 -5.32
CA LEU A 98 -9.97 -5.43 -3.92
C LEU A 98 -10.23 -4.10 -3.22
N LEU A 99 -11.02 -4.14 -2.16
CA LEU A 99 -11.29 -2.99 -1.31
C LEU A 99 -10.60 -3.21 0.03
N LEU A 100 -9.75 -2.25 0.39
CA LEU A 100 -9.08 -2.22 1.68
C LEU A 100 -9.60 -1.06 2.50
N SER A 101 -9.72 -1.24 3.81
CA SER A 101 -10.09 -0.20 4.76
C SER A 101 -8.94 0.05 5.73
N GLN A 102 -8.74 1.30 6.12
CA GLN A 102 -7.73 1.68 7.10
C GLN A 102 -8.34 2.74 8.03
N PRO A 103 -8.05 2.72 9.34
CA PRO A 103 -8.40 3.82 10.23
C PRO A 103 -7.92 5.15 9.68
N PHE A 104 -8.75 6.18 9.80
CA PHE A 104 -8.35 7.53 9.46
C PHE A 104 -7.41 8.05 10.55
N PHE A 105 -6.19 8.39 10.17
CA PHE A 105 -5.23 9.02 11.07
C PHE A 105 -5.21 10.53 10.81
N VAL A 106 -5.52 11.32 11.85
CA VAL A 106 -5.18 12.74 11.87
C VAL A 106 -3.67 12.82 12.11
N GLY A 107 -2.95 13.50 11.22
CA GLY A 107 -1.50 13.53 11.28
C GLY A 107 -0.85 14.29 10.14
N SER A 108 0.48 14.23 10.11
CA SER A 108 1.32 14.82 9.08
C SER A 108 2.27 13.77 8.49
N HIS A 109 2.90 14.08 7.36
CA HIS A 109 4.07 13.32 6.94
C HIS A 109 5.22 13.57 7.92
N PRO A 110 6.01 12.56 8.30
CA PRO A 110 7.19 12.75 9.13
C PRO A 110 8.32 13.44 8.36
N GLU A 111 9.25 14.08 9.05
CA GLU A 111 10.51 14.49 8.43
C GLU A 111 11.32 13.25 8.00
N PRO A 112 12.14 13.34 6.92
CA PRO A 112 12.96 12.23 6.47
C PRO A 112 13.85 11.61 7.58
N SER A 113 14.36 12.45 8.48
CA SER A 113 15.19 12.02 9.61
C SER A 113 14.42 11.22 10.66
N GLN A 114 13.16 11.60 10.93
CA GLN A 114 12.28 10.87 11.85
C GLN A 114 11.95 9.48 11.31
N LEU A 115 11.62 9.38 10.02
CA LEU A 115 11.38 8.09 9.38
C LEU A 115 12.62 7.19 9.41
N ALA A 116 13.80 7.74 9.06
CA ALA A 116 15.04 6.98 9.09
C ALA A 116 15.39 6.47 10.50
N ALA A 117 15.22 7.31 11.54
CA ALA A 117 15.46 6.93 12.92
C ALA A 117 14.51 5.81 13.39
N GLU A 118 13.24 5.87 13.02
CA GLU A 118 12.26 4.82 13.34
C GLU A 118 12.61 3.49 12.66
N MET A 119 12.94 3.54 11.36
CA MET A 119 13.36 2.35 10.61
C MET A 119 14.57 1.68 11.28
N GLN A 120 15.59 2.45 11.64
CA GLN A 120 16.77 1.96 12.35
C GLN A 120 16.44 1.39 13.73
N THR A 121 15.58 2.06 14.51
CA THR A 121 15.12 1.57 15.82
C THR A 121 14.41 0.22 15.71
N ARG A 122 13.70 -0.01 14.61
CA ARG A 122 13.06 -1.30 14.28
C ARG A 122 14.00 -2.34 13.69
N GLY A 123 15.30 -2.05 13.59
CA GLY A 123 16.34 -2.95 13.07
C GLY A 123 16.34 -3.05 11.54
N TRP A 124 15.81 -2.06 10.84
CA TRP A 124 15.95 -1.93 9.40
C TRP A 124 17.18 -1.09 9.06
N GLU A 125 17.89 -1.49 8.01
CA GLU A 125 19.08 -0.78 7.53
C GLU A 125 18.87 -0.33 6.07
N PRO A 126 19.37 0.86 5.68
CA PRO A 126 19.35 1.28 4.29
C PRO A 126 20.04 0.24 3.41
N HIS A 127 19.38 -0.15 2.33
CA HIS A 127 19.85 -1.22 1.46
C HIS A 127 19.77 -0.80 0.00
N ARG A 128 20.79 -1.18 -0.78
CA ARG A 128 20.84 -0.93 -2.23
C ARG A 128 20.78 -2.28 -2.96
N PRO A 129 19.58 -2.83 -3.19
CA PRO A 129 19.45 -4.08 -3.93
C PRO A 129 19.97 -3.90 -5.36
N SER A 130 20.47 -4.99 -5.96
CA SER A 130 20.82 -4.96 -7.39
C SER A 130 19.56 -4.69 -8.21
N SER A 131 19.48 -3.52 -8.84
CA SER A 131 18.29 -3.08 -9.58
C SER A 131 18.63 -1.94 -10.55
N GLN A 132 17.80 -1.78 -11.58
CA GLN A 132 17.81 -0.62 -12.46
C GLN A 132 16.82 0.48 -12.02
N LEU A 133 15.94 0.20 -11.05
CA LEU A 133 14.92 1.15 -10.60
C LEU A 133 15.47 2.07 -9.51
N SER A 134 15.39 3.39 -9.71
CA SER A 134 15.85 4.38 -8.74
C SER A 134 15.14 4.28 -7.39
N THR A 135 13.84 3.97 -7.39
CA THR A 135 13.07 3.68 -6.16
C THR A 135 13.72 2.55 -5.37
N LEU A 136 14.11 1.45 -6.03
CA LEU A 136 14.76 0.33 -5.35
C LEU A 136 16.16 0.71 -4.85
N LEU A 137 16.94 1.43 -5.65
CA LEU A 137 18.30 1.79 -5.27
C LEU A 137 18.38 2.78 -4.10
N ASN A 138 17.40 3.68 -3.97
CA ASN A 138 17.50 4.82 -3.06
C ASN A 138 16.51 4.79 -1.90
N LEU A 139 15.40 4.06 -2.03
CA LEU A 139 14.29 4.05 -1.06
C LEU A 139 14.08 2.67 -0.44
N SER A 140 15.08 1.78 -0.52
CA SER A 140 14.98 0.43 0.04
C SER A 140 15.70 0.26 1.37
N TRP A 141 15.11 -0.59 2.19
CA TRP A 141 15.58 -0.96 3.52
C TRP A 141 15.49 -2.47 3.69
N LYS A 142 16.42 -3.05 4.44
CA LYS A 142 16.51 -4.50 4.67
C LYS A 142 16.54 -4.83 6.16
N LYS A 143 15.88 -5.93 6.54
CA LYS A 143 15.93 -6.53 7.89
C LYS A 143 15.95 -8.05 7.76
N GLY A 144 17.11 -8.68 8.01
CA GLY A 144 17.28 -10.11 7.73
C GLY A 144 16.97 -10.42 6.26
N HIS A 145 16.02 -11.32 5.99
CA HIS A 145 15.57 -11.66 4.64
C HIS A 145 14.42 -10.78 4.11
N GLN A 146 14.02 -9.75 4.86
CA GLN A 146 12.89 -8.89 4.50
C GLN A 146 13.40 -7.62 3.80
N LEU A 147 12.66 -7.20 2.76
CA LEU A 147 12.93 -5.99 2.00
C LEU A 147 11.69 -5.09 2.04
N ALA A 148 11.89 -3.81 2.27
CA ALA A 148 10.89 -2.77 2.10
C ALA A 148 11.42 -1.71 1.14
N THR A 149 10.61 -1.24 0.21
CA THR A 149 10.95 -0.17 -0.72
C THR A 149 9.83 0.86 -0.82
N ASP A 150 10.11 1.96 -1.53
CA ASP A 150 9.32 3.19 -1.52
C ASP A 150 9.12 3.72 -0.09
N VAL A 151 10.17 3.56 0.75
CA VAL A 151 10.21 4.05 2.12
C VAL A 151 10.53 5.55 2.08
N ARG A 152 9.48 6.38 2.14
CA ARG A 152 9.57 7.83 2.08
C ARG A 152 8.47 8.49 2.92
N PRO A 153 8.65 9.74 3.40
CA PRO A 153 7.66 10.47 4.18
C PRO A 153 6.25 10.47 3.61
N GLU A 154 6.12 10.60 2.29
CA GLU A 154 4.83 10.70 1.59
C GLU A 154 4.00 9.43 1.70
N ASN A 155 4.61 8.30 2.07
CA ASN A 155 3.95 7.00 2.23
C ASN A 155 3.72 6.64 3.71
N VAL A 156 3.89 7.60 4.63
CA VAL A 156 3.77 7.43 6.08
C VAL A 156 2.99 8.58 6.70
N ILE A 157 2.14 8.28 7.69
CA ILE A 157 1.52 9.28 8.56
C ILE A 157 2.15 9.19 9.95
N LEU A 158 2.60 10.32 10.48
CA LEU A 158 2.83 10.53 11.90
C LEU A 158 1.50 10.93 12.54
N ALA A 159 0.89 10.01 13.29
CA ALA A 159 -0.42 10.23 13.89
C ALA A 159 -0.32 11.16 15.11
N GLU A 160 -1.18 12.18 15.17
CA GLU A 160 -1.26 13.09 16.32
C GLU A 160 -1.73 12.39 17.59
N SER A 161 -2.56 11.35 17.44
CA SER A 161 -3.20 10.67 18.57
C SER A 161 -2.23 9.93 19.49
N ASP A 162 -1.14 9.38 18.94
CA ASP A 162 -0.19 8.56 19.69
C ASP A 162 1.28 8.80 19.34
N GLY A 163 1.56 9.72 18.40
CA GLY A 163 2.90 10.07 17.97
C GLY A 163 3.62 8.97 17.19
N LYS A 164 2.91 7.93 16.71
CA LYS A 164 3.53 6.82 15.96
C LYS A 164 3.49 7.03 14.46
N LEU A 165 4.43 6.38 13.78
CA LEU A 165 4.48 6.30 12.33
C LEU A 165 3.68 5.11 11.82
N TYR A 166 2.77 5.39 10.88
CA TYR A 166 1.91 4.43 10.19
C TYR A 166 2.23 4.44 8.70
N PRO A 167 3.09 3.51 8.22
CA PRO A 167 3.32 3.33 6.80
C PRO A 167 2.05 2.81 6.12
N PHE A 168 1.64 3.40 5.02
CA PHE A 168 0.40 3.03 4.33
C PHE A 168 0.62 2.64 2.86
N ASP A 169 1.83 2.79 2.33
CA ASP A 169 2.13 2.47 0.93
C ASP A 169 3.55 1.91 0.69
N PHE A 170 4.18 1.31 1.71
CA PHE A 170 5.44 0.61 1.48
C PHE A 170 5.23 -0.64 0.63
N ILE A 171 6.20 -0.92 -0.24
CA ILE A 171 6.22 -2.16 -1.03
C ILE A 171 7.19 -3.12 -0.34
N VAL A 172 6.65 -4.22 0.19
CA VAL A 172 7.42 -5.20 0.95
C VAL A 172 7.55 -6.54 0.22
N GLY A 173 8.63 -7.25 0.53
CA GLY A 173 8.96 -8.55 -0.03
C GLY A 173 9.94 -9.31 0.87
N GLN A 174 10.23 -10.54 0.47
CA GLN A 174 11.21 -11.39 1.15
C GLN A 174 12.16 -11.97 0.10
N GLU A 175 13.43 -12.11 0.46
CA GLU A 175 14.40 -12.87 -0.33
C GLU A 175 13.94 -14.33 -0.43
N PRO A 176 14.07 -14.97 -1.62
CA PRO A 176 13.89 -16.40 -1.73
C PRO A 176 14.91 -17.11 -0.82
N SER A 177 14.42 -18.06 -0.03
CA SER A 177 15.23 -18.92 0.85
C SER A 177 16.08 -19.92 0.08
#